data_AF-A0A6C0Q1J3-F1
#
_entry.id   AF-A0A6C0Q1J3-F1
#
_cell.length_a   1.000
_cell.length_b   1.000
_cell.length_c   1.000
_cell.angle_alpha   90.00
_cell.angle_beta   90.00
_cell.angle_gamma   90.00
#
_symmetry.space_group_name_H-M   'P 1'
#
loop_
_entity.id
_entity.type
_entity.pdbx_description
1 polymer ?
#
loop_
_entity_poly.entity_id
_entity_poly.type
_entity_poly.pdbx_seq_one_letter_code
_entity_poly.pdbx_strand_id
1 'polypeptide(L)' 'MALRRKAVGAPIRTRGRGTVRVMKDANGHQWVTCSGCRLDSYAPGVSPARFAARRHAAECIK' A
#
# COMPACT_ATOMS: atom_id res chain seq x y z
N MET A 1 1.13 -20.94 7.26
CA MET A 1 0.84 -20.52 5.87
C MET A 1 1.10 -19.03 5.77
N ALA A 2 2.11 -18.59 5.00
CA ALA A 2 2.29 -17.15 4.77
C ALA A 2 1.06 -16.63 4.00
N LEU A 3 0.30 -15.71 4.57
CA LEU A 3 -0.81 -15.04 3.91
C LEU A 3 -0.28 -14.42 2.61
N ARG A 4 -0.53 -15.10 1.47
CA ARG A 4 -0.12 -14.66 0.14
C ARG A 4 -0.89 -13.40 -0.22
N ARG A 5 -0.33 -12.24 0.10
CA ARG A 5 -0.87 -10.95 -0.34
C ARG A 5 -0.47 -10.71 -1.80
N LYS A 6 -1.40 -10.27 -2.64
CA LYS A 6 -1.16 -9.92 -4.06
C LYS A 6 -1.25 -8.41 -4.23
N ALA A 7 -0.39 -7.83 -5.07
CA ALA A 7 -0.50 -6.41 -5.40
C ALA A 7 -1.82 -6.12 -6.13
N VAL A 8 -2.49 -5.02 -5.78
CA VAL A 8 -3.77 -4.60 -6.37
C VAL A 8 -3.65 -3.18 -6.88
N GLY A 9 -3.66 -3.06 -8.21
CA GLY A 9 -3.45 -1.78 -8.90
C GLY A 9 -1.97 -1.46 -9.11
N ALA A 10 -1.73 -0.30 -9.71
CA ALA A 10 -0.39 0.16 -10.02
C ALA A 10 0.34 0.64 -8.75
N PRO A 11 1.67 0.40 -8.66
CA PRO A 11 2.50 1.04 -7.65
C PRO A 11 2.49 2.56 -7.83
N ILE A 12 2.45 3.30 -6.73
CA ILE A 12 2.49 4.76 -6.72
C ILE A 12 3.88 5.18 -6.23
N ARG A 13 4.61 5.95 -7.03
CA ARG A 13 5.90 6.49 -6.60
C ARG A 13 5.65 7.56 -5.53
N THR A 14 6.39 7.49 -4.42
CA THR A 14 6.32 8.55 -3.41
C THR A 14 7.02 9.81 -3.91
N ARG A 15 6.80 10.95 -3.25
CA ARG A 15 7.63 12.15 -3.49
C ARG A 15 9.12 11.92 -3.20
N GLY A 16 9.44 11.02 -2.28
CA GLY A 16 10.81 10.54 -2.03
C GLY A 16 11.30 9.47 -3.02
N ARG A 17 12.20 8.59 -2.56
CA ARG A 17 12.69 7.44 -3.38
C ARG A 17 11.89 6.15 -3.15
N GLY A 18 10.79 6.22 -2.42
CA GLY A 18 9.90 5.10 -2.12
C GLY A 18 8.86 4.76 -3.20
N THR A 19 8.23 3.60 -3.01
CA THR A 19 7.09 3.14 -3.81
C THR A 19 6.02 2.60 -2.89
N VAL A 20 4.80 3.10 -3.02
CA VAL A 20 3.62 2.63 -2.31
C VAL A 20 2.89 1.59 -3.14
N ARG A 21 2.54 0.46 -2.53
CA ARG A 21 1.80 -0.64 -3.12
C ARG A 21 0.64 -1.02 -2.23
N VAL A 22 -0.51 -1.23 -2.84
CA VAL A 22 -1.65 -1.85 -2.16
C VAL A 22 -1.55 -3.35 -2.37
N MET A 23 -1.58 -4.12 -1.29
CA MET A 23 -1.65 -5.58 -1.31
C MET A 23 -3.01 -6.05 -0.82
N LYS A 24 -3.51 -7.18 -1.34
CA LYS A 24 -4.77 -7.81 -0.95
C LYS A 24 -4.57 -9.27 -0.62
N ASP A 25 -5.19 -9.74 0.46
CA ASP A 25 -5.19 -11.15 0.83
C ASP A 25 -6.37 -11.92 0.22
N ALA A 26 -6.45 -13.23 0.48
CA ALA A 26 -7.53 -14.09 0.00
C ALA A 26 -8.90 -13.78 0.64
N ASN A 27 -8.91 -13.20 1.84
CA ASN A 27 -10.11 -12.83 2.60
C ASN A 27 -10.68 -11.48 2.17
N GLY A 28 -10.00 -10.77 1.28
CA GLY A 28 -10.43 -9.47 0.78
C GLY A 28 -9.84 -8.29 1.53
N HIS A 29 -9.05 -8.52 2.58
CA HIS A 29 -8.38 -7.44 3.30
C HIS A 29 -7.28 -6.82 2.48
N GLN A 30 -7.02 -5.54 2.73
CA GLN A 30 -5.98 -4.81 2.04
C GLN A 30 -4.92 -4.24 2.99
N TRP A 31 -3.74 -4.02 2.41
CA TRP A 31 -2.56 -3.53 3.11
C TRP A 31 -1.88 -2.49 2.23
N VAL A 32 -1.61 -1.33 2.79
CA VAL A 32 -0.83 -0.28 2.15
C VAL A 32 0.62 -0.44 2.60
N THR A 33 1.50 -0.69 1.63
CA THR A 33 2.91 -0.93 1.88
C THR A 33 3.76 0.12 1.20
N CYS A 34 4.84 0.58 1.83
CA CYS A 34 5.74 1.57 1.22
C CYS A 34 7.19 1.11 1.35
N SER A 35 7.92 1.03 0.24
CA SER A 35 9.34 0.64 0.24
C SER A 35 10.27 1.72 0.80
N GLY A 36 9.90 3.00 0.71
CA GLY A 36 10.75 4.11 1.16
C GLY A 36 10.81 4.24 2.68
N CYS A 37 9.67 4.09 3.36
CA CYS A 37 9.57 4.24 4.81
C CYS A 37 9.23 2.93 5.54
N ARG A 38 9.12 1.79 4.83
CA ARG A 38 8.70 0.48 5.35
C ARG A 38 7.33 0.50 6.03
N LEU A 39 6.40 1.32 5.53
CA LEU A 39 5.00 1.28 5.97
C LEU A 39 4.39 -0.08 5.64
N ASP A 40 3.62 -0.65 6.55
CA ASP A 40 2.68 -1.78 6.33
C ASP A 40 1.41 -1.50 7.16
N SER A 41 0.43 -0.81 6.56
CA SER A 41 -0.82 -0.44 7.22
C SER A 41 -1.99 -1.26 6.68
N TYR A 42 -2.73 -1.90 7.57
CA TYR A 42 -3.99 -2.55 7.24
C TYR A 42 -5.06 -1.53 6.81
N ALA A 43 -5.83 -1.87 5.78
CA ALA A 43 -6.97 -1.11 5.30
C ALA A 43 -8.15 -2.05 5.01
N PRO A 44 -9.34 -1.81 5.59
CA PRO A 44 -10.50 -2.71 5.50
C PRO A 44 -11.23 -2.67 4.14
N GLY A 45 -10.54 -2.42 3.03
CA GLY A 45 -11.15 -2.44 1.70
C GLY A 45 -10.33 -1.77 0.59
N VAL A 46 -10.78 -1.93 -0.66
CA VAL A 46 -10.04 -1.45 -1.85
C VAL A 46 -9.96 0.06 -1.95
N SER A 47 -11.10 0.72 -1.78
CA SER A 47 -11.20 2.18 -1.84
C SER A 47 -10.38 2.86 -0.73
N PRO A 48 -10.52 2.50 0.56
CA PRO A 48 -9.73 3.13 1.63
C PRO A 48 -8.23 2.85 1.49
N ALA A 49 -7.81 1.65 1.06
CA ALA A 49 -6.40 1.36 0.85
C ALA A 49 -5.81 2.18 -0.30
N ARG A 50 -6.54 2.34 -1.41
CA ARG A 50 -6.09 3.20 -2.52
C ARG A 50 -6.04 4.67 -2.13
N PHE A 51 -6.97 5.14 -1.31
CA PHE A 51 -6.95 6.51 -0.79
C PHE A 51 -5.75 6.73 0.13
N ALA A 52 -5.55 5.84 1.12
CA ALA A 52 -4.41 5.88 2.02
C ALA A 52 -3.08 5.76 1.27
N ALA A 53 -3.00 4.90 0.23
CA ALA A 53 -1.81 4.77 -0.59
C ALA A 53 -1.46 6.05 -1.37
N ARG A 54 -2.46 6.70 -1.98
CA ARG A 54 -2.27 7.98 -2.69
C ARG A 54 -1.86 9.10 -1.73
N ARG A 55 -2.56 9.20 -0.60
CA ARG A 55 -2.26 10.19 0.44
C ARG A 55 -0.83 10.00 0.96
N HIS A 56 -0.48 8.77 1.32
CA HIS A 56 0.86 8.45 1.79
C HIS A 56 1.92 8.70 0.72
N ALA A 57 1.67 8.38 -0.55
CA ALA A 57 2.61 8.66 -1.62
C ALA A 57 2.90 10.16 -1.78
N ALA A 58 1.90 11.02 -1.59
CA ALA A 58 2.06 12.46 -1.63
C ALA A 58 2.83 13.01 -0.42
N GLU A 59 2.62 12.43 0.77
CA GLU A 59 3.26 12.87 2.03
C GLU A 59 4.66 12.25 2.25
N CYS A 60 4.93 11.09 1.66
CA CYS A 60 6.18 10.36 1.88
C CYS A 60 7.33 10.99 1.09
N ILE A 61 8.24 11.64 1.82
CA ILE A 61 9.46 12.28 1.31
C ILE A 61 10.75 11.47 1.54
N LYS A 62 10.64 10.29 2.16
CA LYS A 62 11.76 9.33 2.31
C LYS A 62 12.01 8.61 0.98
#